data_AF-A0A946M8B9-F1
#
_entry.id   AF-A0A946M8B9-F1
#
_cell.length_a   1.000
_cell.length_b   1.000
_cell.length_c   1.000
_cell.angle_alpha   90.00
_cell.angle_beta   90.00
_cell.angle_gamma   90.00
#
_symmetry.space_group_name_H-M   'P 1'
#
loop_
_entity.id
_entity.type
_entity.pdbx_description
1 polymer ?
#
loop_
_entity_poly.entity_id
_entity_poly.type
_entity_poly.pdbx_seq_one_letter_code
_entity_poly.pdbx_strand_id
1 'polypeptide(L)'
;MSRLVTLLLFVILAFHPKMYAYSGIKFQEMTTTGTGQSLEEAVSNALSDAITMVNGKNIYTKTVIKVLGGESVEQSSKAEELQSFLTSKFSEIKETISNSTNDVDVNINIEKPAKKAYSQQYVKDIINEVKGGIKSYDILSKEVDSNGWHHVQIRSQVAKFEIPQSAQRTRIAIVPFRFYEERSKSSSILDSLKNFVSDDNIKTLKSSDEKYKLGSSDKERLLRLINQGLTNYLTQTRKFTILDREYVKEIADEKLNIIEGRAPAIEMAKLGNEVSSDFIFVGSVEDFTVKNKVIKIQSSDKEISRKIGSFYVTYRLLDVATKQIQNANNYKITATFKSDDPIEIITTLVDKAAKIIGEEILFTAHPVIVEKYNNDILILGQGGNQFTKGDSYELYEKGDKIIDSYTNEAIGNVENFLGKVEITQVRSNLSQAKFTEGAFDMSIGFIPGQYIVRPVKYDEEALRKEQFKINKKKILKAREERQKALEEKKEQRRIAKEKRLKEREQLENKRDADVDDIF
;
A
#
# COMPACT_ATOMS: atom_id res chain seq x y z
N MET A 1 30.96 19.39 15.26
CA MET A 1 30.08 18.68 14.30
C MET A 1 29.13 17.69 14.99
N SER A 2 29.58 16.83 15.91
CA SER A 2 28.72 15.80 16.54
C SER A 2 27.56 16.37 17.40
N ARG A 3 27.78 17.40 18.23
CA ARG A 3 26.73 17.92 19.14
C ARG A 3 25.63 18.75 18.46
N LEU A 4 25.90 19.33 17.30
CA LEU A 4 24.91 20.14 16.56
C LEU A 4 23.91 19.24 15.82
N VAL A 5 24.36 18.07 15.34
CA VAL A 5 23.52 17.07 14.67
C VAL A 5 22.58 16.38 15.67
N THR A 6 23.03 16.13 16.90
CA THR A 6 22.17 15.57 17.96
C THR A 6 21.08 16.55 18.40
N LEU A 7 21.38 17.85 18.44
CA LEU A 7 20.40 18.87 18.79
C LEU A 7 19.35 19.07 17.67
N LEU A 8 19.77 18.98 16.40
CA LEU A 8 18.87 19.09 15.26
C LEU A 8 17.90 17.89 15.17
N LEU A 9 18.35 16.69 15.57
CA LEU A 9 17.52 15.48 15.61
C LEU A 9 16.45 15.56 16.71
N PHE A 10 16.74 16.22 17.84
CA PHE A 10 15.80 16.38 18.95
C PHE A 10 14.69 17.40 18.67
N VAL A 11 15.00 18.45 17.89
CA VAL A 11 14.01 19.47 17.50
C VAL A 11 13.00 18.93 16.46
N ILE A 12 13.40 17.95 15.64
CA ILE A 12 12.50 17.30 14.67
C ILE A 12 11.51 16.33 15.36
N LEU A 13 11.85 15.73 16.50
CA LEU A 13 10.92 14.91 17.28
C LEU A 13 9.87 15.73 18.05
N ALA A 14 10.14 17.00 18.37
CA ALA A 14 9.24 17.84 19.16
C ALA A 14 8.09 18.48 18.34
N PHE A 15 8.19 18.48 17.00
CA PHE A 15 7.18 19.02 16.08
C PHE A 15 6.50 17.91 15.27
N HIS A 16 5.98 16.89 15.95
CA HIS A 16 4.97 16.04 15.32
C HIS A 16 3.62 16.78 15.32
N PRO A 17 2.94 16.93 14.17
CA PRO A 17 1.57 17.42 14.16
C PRO A 17 0.75 16.50 15.06
N LYS A 18 0.04 17.07 16.05
CA LYS A 18 -0.90 16.32 16.88
C LYS A 18 -1.83 15.54 15.95
N MET A 19 -1.66 14.22 15.90
CA MET A 19 -2.59 13.34 15.21
C MET A 19 -3.91 13.38 15.98
N TYR A 20 -4.84 14.23 15.54
CA TYR A 20 -6.24 14.13 15.95
C TYR A 20 -6.89 13.03 15.12
N ALA A 21 -6.59 11.78 15.48
CA ALA A 21 -7.35 10.61 15.05
C ALA A 21 -7.60 9.75 16.28
N TYR A 22 -8.22 10.34 17.30
CA TYR A 22 -8.74 9.55 18.42
C TYR A 22 -10.06 8.94 17.97
N SER A 23 -10.08 7.63 17.75
CA SER A 23 -11.34 6.88 17.87
C SER A 23 -11.79 6.99 19.32
N GLY A 24 -12.91 7.67 19.55
CA GLY A 24 -13.50 7.83 20.87
C GLY A 24 -14.57 6.77 21.12
N ILE A 25 -14.74 6.36 22.38
CA ILE A 25 -15.94 5.64 22.79
C ILE A 25 -17.01 6.67 23.12
N LYS A 26 -18.19 6.53 22.49
CA LYS A 26 -19.40 7.30 22.84
C LYS A 26 -20.37 6.38 23.57
N PHE A 27 -21.20 6.93 24.45
CA PHE A 27 -22.27 6.17 25.08
C PHE A 27 -23.58 6.45 24.37
N GLN A 28 -24.23 5.40 23.87
CA GLN A 28 -25.55 5.46 23.26
C GLN A 28 -26.59 4.98 24.28
N GLU A 29 -27.62 5.78 24.50
CA GLU A 29 -28.74 5.40 25.35
C GLU A 29 -29.66 4.44 24.60
N MET A 30 -30.02 3.32 25.23
CA MET A 30 -30.92 2.31 24.67
C MET A 30 -31.87 1.79 25.76
N THR A 31 -33.13 1.57 25.38
CA THR A 31 -34.13 0.96 26.26
C THR A 31 -34.37 -0.47 25.80
N THR A 32 -34.23 -1.42 26.71
CA THR A 32 -34.38 -2.86 26.43
C THR A 32 -35.20 -3.54 27.53
N THR A 33 -35.78 -4.68 27.17
CA THR A 33 -36.52 -5.54 28.08
C THR A 33 -35.78 -6.84 28.28
N GLY A 34 -35.89 -7.45 29.46
CA GLY A 34 -35.32 -8.77 29.72
C GLY A 34 -36.21 -9.58 30.63
N THR A 35 -36.13 -10.89 30.46
CA THR A 35 -36.93 -11.87 31.20
C THR A 35 -36.01 -12.87 31.90
N GLY A 36 -36.32 -13.27 33.11
CA GLY A 36 -35.51 -14.25 33.86
C GLY A 36 -36.29 -14.89 35.00
N GLN A 37 -35.77 -16.01 35.52
CA GLN A 37 -36.35 -16.67 36.70
C GLN A 37 -36.03 -15.91 37.99
N SER A 38 -35.13 -14.94 37.93
CA SER A 38 -34.82 -13.98 38.98
C SER A 38 -34.78 -12.55 38.42
N LEU A 39 -34.86 -11.55 39.29
CA LEU A 39 -34.71 -10.14 38.90
C LEU A 39 -33.32 -9.90 38.30
N GLU A 40 -32.30 -10.49 38.91
CA GLU A 40 -30.90 -10.37 38.51
C GLU A 40 -30.67 -10.94 37.11
N GLU A 41 -31.25 -12.10 36.82
CA GLU A 41 -31.21 -12.73 35.50
C GLU A 41 -31.97 -11.88 34.46
N ALA A 42 -33.15 -11.36 34.80
CA ALA A 42 -33.93 -10.52 33.90
C ALA A 42 -33.19 -9.22 33.55
N VAL A 43 -32.54 -8.57 34.52
CA VAL A 43 -31.72 -7.36 34.31
C VAL A 43 -30.49 -7.69 33.47
N SER A 44 -29.82 -8.81 33.76
CA SER A 44 -28.67 -9.27 32.98
C SER A 44 -29.03 -9.50 31.51
N ASN A 45 -30.13 -10.20 31.24
CA ASN A 45 -30.64 -10.44 29.90
C ASN A 45 -31.00 -9.13 29.18
N ALA A 46 -31.61 -8.17 29.88
CA ALA A 46 -31.93 -6.86 29.32
C ALA A 46 -30.67 -6.03 28.97
N LEU A 47 -29.64 -6.05 29.81
CA LEU A 47 -28.36 -5.38 29.56
C LEU A 47 -27.60 -6.03 28.40
N SER A 48 -27.64 -7.36 28.33
CA SER A 48 -27.14 -8.18 27.22
C SER A 48 -27.78 -7.74 25.89
N ASP A 49 -29.10 -7.60 25.87
CA ASP A 49 -29.84 -7.15 24.70
C ASP A 49 -29.51 -5.71 24.33
N ALA A 50 -29.27 -4.83 25.31
CA ALA A 50 -28.85 -3.45 25.05
C ALA A 50 -27.48 -3.38 24.37
N ILE A 51 -26.50 -4.13 24.85
CA ILE A 51 -25.18 -4.25 24.22
C ILE A 51 -25.32 -4.80 22.80
N THR A 52 -26.16 -5.80 22.64
CA THR A 52 -26.44 -6.44 21.34
C THR A 52 -27.07 -5.48 20.34
N MET A 53 -28.01 -4.64 20.76
CA MET A 53 -28.66 -3.66 19.89
C MET A 53 -27.69 -2.55 19.45
N VAL A 54 -26.73 -2.17 20.30
CA VAL A 54 -25.80 -1.07 20.02
C VAL A 54 -24.58 -1.54 19.21
N ASN A 55 -24.04 -2.73 19.50
CA ASN A 55 -22.81 -3.24 18.91
C ASN A 55 -22.99 -4.48 18.01
N GLY A 56 -24.23 -4.98 17.84
CA GLY A 56 -24.57 -6.12 17.00
C GLY A 56 -24.44 -7.50 17.66
N LYS A 57 -25.03 -8.53 17.05
CA LYS A 57 -24.90 -9.96 17.42
C LYS A 57 -23.63 -10.56 16.80
N ASN A 58 -22.44 -10.13 17.21
CA ASN A 58 -21.21 -10.82 16.86
C ASN A 58 -20.97 -11.97 17.86
N ILE A 59 -20.17 -12.98 17.48
CA ILE A 59 -19.79 -14.15 18.28
C ILE A 59 -19.23 -13.72 19.66
N TYR A 60 -18.63 -12.53 19.73
CA TYR A 60 -18.10 -11.89 20.94
C TYR A 60 -19.18 -11.35 21.88
N THR A 61 -20.29 -10.87 21.34
CA THR A 61 -21.47 -10.49 22.12
C THR A 61 -21.99 -11.70 22.87
N LYS A 62 -21.96 -12.91 22.28
CA LYS A 62 -22.35 -14.16 22.97
C LYS A 62 -21.46 -14.48 24.18
N THR A 63 -20.17 -14.19 24.13
CA THR A 63 -19.25 -14.33 25.27
C THR A 63 -19.58 -13.31 26.37
N VAL A 64 -19.84 -12.06 26.00
CA VAL A 64 -20.32 -11.02 26.92
C VAL A 64 -21.64 -11.44 27.58
N ILE A 65 -22.59 -11.98 26.81
CA ILE A 65 -23.89 -12.48 27.30
C ILE A 65 -23.73 -13.66 28.27
N LYS A 66 -22.82 -14.60 27.98
CA LYS A 66 -22.53 -15.74 28.88
C LYS A 66 -21.91 -15.30 30.20
N VAL A 67 -20.97 -14.36 30.14
CA VAL A 67 -20.35 -13.76 31.34
C VAL A 67 -21.41 -12.97 32.14
N LEU A 68 -22.29 -12.24 31.45
CA LEU A 68 -23.39 -11.50 32.07
C LEU A 68 -24.41 -12.42 32.75
N GLY A 69 -24.70 -13.59 32.18
CA GLY A 69 -25.64 -14.58 32.72
C GLY A 69 -25.14 -15.36 33.95
N GLY A 70 -23.96 -15.03 34.50
CA GLY A 70 -23.38 -15.71 35.66
C GLY A 70 -22.80 -17.10 35.36
N GLU A 71 -22.75 -17.49 34.08
CA GLU A 71 -22.05 -18.71 33.65
C GLU A 71 -20.53 -18.45 33.72
N SER A 72 -19.78 -19.31 34.40
CA SER A 72 -18.36 -19.44 34.10
C SER A 72 -18.25 -19.74 32.61
N VAL A 73 -17.42 -19.01 31.87
CA VAL A 73 -17.07 -19.37 30.50
C VAL A 73 -16.33 -20.71 30.56
N GLU A 74 -17.05 -21.81 30.69
CA GLU A 74 -16.60 -23.08 30.14
C GLU A 74 -16.33 -22.78 28.69
N GLN A 75 -15.09 -23.07 28.27
CA GLN A 75 -14.62 -22.97 26.89
C GLN A 75 -15.81 -23.34 26.01
N SER A 76 -16.41 -22.33 25.39
CA SER A 76 -17.65 -22.60 24.68
C SER A 76 -17.33 -23.71 23.69
N SER A 77 -18.21 -24.68 23.47
CA SER A 77 -17.99 -25.70 22.44
C SER A 77 -17.60 -25.09 21.08
N LYS A 78 -17.95 -23.81 20.86
CA LYS A 78 -17.51 -22.97 19.72
C LYS A 78 -16.17 -22.25 19.88
N ALA A 79 -15.70 -21.99 21.09
CA ALA A 79 -14.33 -21.57 21.38
C ALA A 79 -13.39 -22.76 21.29
N GLU A 80 -13.82 -23.97 21.63
CA GLU A 80 -13.14 -25.22 21.30
C GLU A 80 -13.21 -25.52 19.79
N GLU A 81 -14.34 -25.30 19.10
CA GLU A 81 -14.38 -25.42 17.62
C GLU A 81 -13.60 -24.33 16.92
N LEU A 82 -13.58 -23.09 17.43
CA LEU A 82 -12.77 -22.02 16.87
C LEU A 82 -11.30 -22.22 17.25
N GLN A 83 -10.99 -22.71 18.45
CA GLN A 83 -9.64 -23.16 18.80
C GLN A 83 -9.25 -24.35 17.96
N SER A 84 -10.11 -25.32 17.68
CA SER A 84 -9.78 -26.48 16.84
C SER A 84 -9.70 -26.09 15.37
N PHE A 85 -10.55 -25.18 14.89
CA PHE A 85 -10.49 -24.60 13.56
C PHE A 85 -9.24 -23.74 13.38
N LEU A 86 -8.93 -22.86 14.32
CA LEU A 86 -7.70 -22.06 14.33
C LEU A 86 -6.48 -22.97 14.51
N THR A 87 -6.51 -23.97 15.39
CA THR A 87 -5.43 -24.96 15.56
C THR A 87 -5.26 -25.79 14.31
N SER A 88 -6.34 -26.17 13.62
CA SER A 88 -6.29 -26.89 12.34
C SER A 88 -5.75 -25.99 11.23
N LYS A 89 -6.13 -24.71 11.17
CA LYS A 89 -5.59 -23.73 10.21
C LYS A 89 -4.14 -23.38 10.51
N PHE A 90 -3.78 -23.26 11.78
CA PHE A 90 -2.41 -23.07 12.23
C PHE A 90 -1.57 -24.33 12.05
N SER A 91 -2.13 -25.54 12.15
CA SER A 91 -1.42 -26.78 11.80
C SER A 91 -1.25 -26.90 10.30
N GLU A 92 -2.24 -26.53 9.49
CA GLU A 92 -2.16 -26.48 8.01
C GLU A 92 -1.09 -25.46 7.56
N ILE A 93 -1.04 -24.29 8.22
CA ILE A 93 -0.02 -23.26 8.02
C ILE A 93 1.35 -23.74 8.54
N LYS A 94 1.42 -24.42 9.69
CA LYS A 94 2.65 -25.00 10.25
C LYS A 94 3.20 -26.10 9.36
N GLU A 95 2.36 -26.97 8.80
CA GLU A 95 2.76 -28.00 7.84
C GLU A 95 3.26 -27.39 6.52
N THR A 96 2.64 -26.29 6.08
CA THR A 96 3.12 -25.49 4.93
C THR A 96 4.46 -24.79 5.21
N ILE A 97 4.72 -24.35 6.45
CA ILE A 97 5.94 -23.63 6.87
C ILE A 97 7.08 -24.59 7.28
N SER A 98 6.79 -25.71 7.94
CA SER A 98 7.76 -26.75 8.31
C SER A 98 8.33 -27.47 7.09
N ASN A 99 7.56 -27.56 6.00
CA ASN A 99 8.08 -27.96 4.69
C ASN A 99 9.03 -26.93 4.05
N SER A 100 9.13 -25.71 4.61
CA SER A 100 10.00 -24.63 4.14
C SER A 100 11.16 -24.31 5.10
N THR A 101 11.10 -24.69 6.37
CA THR A 101 12.14 -24.38 7.37
C THR A 101 12.06 -25.34 8.56
N ASN A 102 13.20 -25.94 8.91
CA ASN A 102 13.33 -26.83 10.06
C ASN A 102 13.16 -26.09 11.40
N ASP A 103 12.33 -26.69 12.26
CA ASP A 103 12.23 -26.56 13.72
C ASP A 103 11.94 -25.19 14.37
N VAL A 104 10.67 -24.99 14.77
CA VAL A 104 10.32 -24.38 16.08
C VAL A 104 9.02 -25.00 16.61
N ASP A 105 9.07 -25.60 17.81
CA ASP A 105 7.89 -26.03 18.58
C ASP A 105 7.51 -24.98 19.63
N VAL A 106 6.24 -24.59 19.64
CA VAL A 106 5.64 -23.70 20.65
C VAL A 106 4.53 -24.47 21.35
N ASN A 107 4.61 -24.58 22.67
CA ASN A 107 3.62 -25.27 23.51
C ASN A 107 2.98 -24.26 24.50
N ILE A 108 1.66 -24.23 24.57
CA ILE A 108 0.88 -23.33 25.44
C ILE A 108 -0.07 -24.17 26.28
N ASN A 109 -0.02 -24.01 27.60
CA ASN A 109 -0.84 -24.76 28.56
C ASN A 109 -1.67 -23.77 29.41
N ILE A 110 -2.96 -24.06 29.62
CA ILE A 110 -3.90 -23.15 30.31
C ILE A 110 -4.71 -23.96 31.35
N GLU A 111 -4.61 -23.59 32.63
CA GLU A 111 -5.34 -24.21 33.75
C GLU A 111 -6.74 -23.60 33.97
N LYS A 112 -7.68 -24.40 34.48
CA LYS A 112 -9.11 -24.02 34.69
C LYS A 112 -9.35 -23.31 36.05
N PRO A 113 -10.17 -22.24 36.12
CA PRO A 113 -10.45 -21.54 37.36
C PRO A 113 -11.71 -22.05 38.09
N ALA A 114 -11.76 -21.85 39.41
CA ALA A 114 -12.78 -22.35 40.33
C ALA A 114 -13.98 -21.38 40.56
N LYS A 115 -15.16 -21.94 40.88
CA LYS A 115 -16.46 -21.24 41.10
C LYS A 115 -16.59 -20.57 42.49
N LYS A 116 -17.29 -19.41 42.57
CA LYS A 116 -17.69 -18.71 43.82
C LYS A 116 -19.12 -18.15 43.77
N ALA A 117 -19.73 -17.95 44.94
CA ALA A 117 -21.15 -17.61 45.19
C ALA A 117 -21.41 -16.11 45.52
N TYR A 118 -22.68 -15.67 45.39
CA TYR A 118 -23.08 -14.27 45.09
C TYR A 118 -23.71 -13.46 46.27
N SER A 119 -23.46 -12.13 46.36
CA SER A 119 -23.98 -11.16 47.37
C SER A 119 -24.14 -9.74 46.76
N GLN A 120 -24.64 -8.69 47.44
CA GLN A 120 -24.78 -7.33 46.84
C GLN A 120 -23.49 -6.69 46.29
N GLN A 121 -22.32 -7.15 46.75
CA GLN A 121 -21.02 -6.85 46.14
C GLN A 121 -20.95 -7.34 44.68
N TYR A 122 -21.64 -8.42 44.35
CA TYR A 122 -21.78 -9.02 43.02
C TYR A 122 -22.42 -8.08 41.99
N VAL A 123 -23.37 -7.22 42.36
CA VAL A 123 -23.97 -6.28 41.40
C VAL A 123 -22.97 -5.18 41.01
N LYS A 124 -22.15 -4.75 41.97
CA LYS A 124 -21.04 -3.82 41.75
C LYS A 124 -19.90 -4.51 40.99
N ASP A 125 -19.65 -5.78 41.28
CA ASP A 125 -18.68 -6.61 40.58
C ASP A 125 -19.15 -6.91 39.16
N ILE A 126 -20.43 -7.17 38.88
CA ILE A 126 -20.99 -7.28 37.53
C ILE A 126 -20.71 -5.99 36.77
N ILE A 127 -21.01 -4.79 37.29
CA ILE A 127 -20.69 -3.52 36.58
C ILE A 127 -19.18 -3.39 36.31
N ASN A 128 -18.33 -3.84 37.25
CA ASN A 128 -16.88 -3.89 37.10
C ASN A 128 -16.39 -5.06 36.18
N GLU A 129 -17.17 -6.13 36.03
CA GLU A 129 -16.92 -7.38 35.29
C GLU A 129 -17.54 -7.35 33.89
N VAL A 130 -18.52 -6.46 33.65
CA VAL A 130 -18.88 -5.88 32.34
C VAL A 130 -17.78 -4.91 31.89
N LYS A 131 -16.64 -4.84 32.59
CA LYS A 131 -15.37 -4.18 32.27
C LYS A 131 -15.52 -2.87 31.45
N GLY A 132 -16.50 -2.02 31.75
CA GLY A 132 -16.73 -0.73 31.11
C GLY A 132 -17.62 -0.68 29.85
N GLY A 133 -18.32 -1.74 29.47
CA GLY A 133 -19.25 -1.74 28.32
C GLY A 133 -20.56 -0.96 28.54
N ILE A 134 -20.97 -0.79 29.79
CA ILE A 134 -22.17 -0.03 30.19
C ILE A 134 -21.74 1.03 31.22
N LYS A 135 -22.09 2.29 30.98
CA LYS A 135 -21.76 3.41 31.88
C LYS A 135 -22.74 3.53 33.04
N SER A 136 -24.03 3.35 32.77
CA SER A 136 -25.10 3.37 33.76
C SER A 136 -26.34 2.68 33.19
N TYR A 137 -27.24 2.26 34.08
CA TYR A 137 -28.58 1.82 33.72
C TYR A 137 -29.59 2.19 34.81
N ASP A 138 -30.83 2.40 34.41
CA ASP A 138 -31.97 2.66 35.27
C ASP A 138 -33.07 1.64 34.96
N ILE A 139 -33.66 1.03 35.99
CA ILE A 139 -34.82 0.14 35.83
C ILE A 139 -36.08 1.01 35.72
N LEU A 140 -36.75 0.92 34.57
CA LEU A 140 -37.98 1.68 34.29
C LEU A 140 -39.22 0.93 34.78
N SER A 141 -39.26 -0.39 34.65
CA SER A 141 -40.36 -1.23 35.13
C SER A 141 -39.87 -2.61 35.56
N LYS A 142 -40.62 -3.21 36.50
CA LYS A 142 -40.43 -4.57 37.00
C LYS A 142 -41.80 -5.21 37.21
N GLU A 143 -42.04 -6.32 36.56
CA GLU A 143 -43.25 -7.14 36.69
C GLU A 143 -42.86 -8.59 36.98
N VAL A 144 -43.75 -9.31 37.67
CA VAL A 144 -43.60 -10.76 37.88
C VAL A 144 -44.86 -11.40 37.35
N ASP A 145 -44.71 -12.32 36.40
CA ASP A 145 -45.87 -13.00 35.83
C ASP A 145 -46.40 -14.11 36.75
N SER A 146 -47.54 -14.68 36.36
CA SER A 146 -48.20 -15.76 37.11
C SER A 146 -47.35 -17.02 37.26
N ASN A 147 -46.30 -17.17 36.45
CA ASN A 147 -45.40 -18.31 36.45
C ASN A 147 -44.12 -18.04 37.26
N GLY A 148 -44.04 -16.88 37.93
CA GLY A 148 -42.90 -16.47 38.73
C GLY A 148 -41.73 -15.89 37.94
N TRP A 149 -41.89 -15.61 36.64
CA TRP A 149 -40.83 -15.00 35.84
C TRP A 149 -40.84 -13.49 36.01
N HIS A 150 -39.64 -12.94 36.14
CA HIS A 150 -39.40 -11.52 36.22
C HIS A 150 -39.29 -10.93 34.82
N HIS A 151 -40.07 -9.87 34.56
CA HIS A 151 -39.98 -9.04 33.37
C HIS A 151 -39.48 -7.66 33.79
N VAL A 152 -38.40 -7.19 33.17
CA VAL A 152 -37.85 -5.86 33.44
C VAL A 152 -37.71 -5.05 32.18
N GLN A 153 -37.92 -3.74 32.29
CA GLN A 153 -37.53 -2.78 31.29
C GLN A 153 -36.46 -1.88 31.87
N ILE A 154 -35.34 -1.73 31.16
CA ILE A 154 -34.22 -0.90 31.60
C ILE A 154 -33.88 0.13 30.54
N ARG A 155 -33.36 1.28 30.99
CA ARG A 155 -32.69 2.29 30.18
C ARG A 155 -31.21 2.21 30.48
N SER A 156 -30.36 2.00 29.48
CA SER A 156 -28.92 1.83 29.68
C SER A 156 -28.10 2.73 28.76
N GLN A 157 -26.95 3.20 29.26
CA GLN A 157 -25.95 3.93 28.49
C GLN A 157 -24.83 2.97 28.06
N VAL A 158 -24.86 2.53 26.82
CA VAL A 158 -23.98 1.48 26.29
C VAL A 158 -22.82 2.10 25.51
N ALA A 159 -21.61 1.62 25.75
CA ALA A 159 -20.42 2.00 25.00
C ALA A 159 -20.55 1.58 23.52
N LYS A 160 -20.38 2.54 22.62
CA LYS A 160 -20.33 2.39 21.17
C LYS A 160 -18.99 2.91 20.66
N PHE A 161 -18.29 2.06 19.91
CA PHE A 161 -17.06 2.47 19.24
C PHE A 161 -17.39 3.32 18.02
N GLU A 162 -16.91 4.56 17.97
CA GLU A 162 -17.07 5.40 16.79
C GLU A 162 -16.01 5.02 15.75
N ILE A 163 -16.47 4.35 14.69
CA ILE A 163 -15.62 4.01 13.54
C ILE A 163 -15.11 5.34 12.95
N PRO A 164 -13.78 5.54 12.85
CA PRO A 164 -13.24 6.78 12.33
C PRO A 164 -13.68 6.99 10.87
N GLN A 165 -13.83 8.24 10.44
CA GLN A 165 -14.23 8.55 9.06
C GLN A 165 -13.28 7.94 8.02
N SER A 166 -12.01 7.71 8.37
CA SER A 166 -11.04 7.00 7.52
C SER A 166 -11.39 5.54 7.24
N ALA A 167 -12.16 4.89 8.11
CA ALA A 167 -12.64 3.51 7.94
C ALA A 167 -14.01 3.42 7.22
N GLN A 168 -14.61 4.57 6.88
CA GLN A 168 -15.79 4.69 6.02
C GLN A 168 -15.44 4.87 4.53
N ARG A 169 -14.13 4.91 4.21
CA ARG A 169 -13.66 4.95 2.82
C ARG A 169 -13.89 3.60 2.15
N THR A 170 -13.75 3.53 0.84
CA THR A 170 -13.79 2.25 0.11
C THR A 170 -12.78 1.27 0.69
N ARG A 171 -13.25 0.10 1.12
CA ARG A 171 -12.43 -0.85 1.89
C ARG A 171 -11.87 -1.90 0.96
N ILE A 172 -10.54 -2.00 0.89
CA ILE A 172 -9.84 -2.95 0.01
C ILE A 172 -8.98 -3.85 0.86
N ALA A 173 -9.14 -5.16 0.71
CA ALA A 173 -8.18 -6.14 1.21
C ALA A 173 -7.16 -6.46 0.11
N ILE A 174 -5.87 -6.28 0.40
CA ILE A 174 -4.79 -6.65 -0.52
C ILE A 174 -4.31 -8.04 -0.13
N VAL A 175 -4.50 -9.00 -1.04
CA VAL A 175 -4.02 -10.37 -0.84
C VAL A 175 -2.56 -10.46 -1.30
N PRO A 176 -1.69 -11.17 -0.55
CA PRO A 176 -0.31 -11.35 -0.94
C PRO A 176 -0.14 -11.84 -2.38
N PHE A 177 0.57 -11.06 -3.20
CA PHE A 177 0.99 -11.47 -4.54
C PHE A 177 1.71 -12.81 -4.54
N ARG A 178 1.54 -13.58 -5.62
CA ARG A 178 2.15 -14.91 -5.80
C ARG A 178 2.79 -15.05 -7.17
N PHE A 179 3.71 -15.99 -7.34
CA PHE A 179 4.18 -16.34 -8.69
C PHE A 179 3.18 -17.25 -9.40
N TYR A 180 2.97 -17.04 -10.70
CA TYR A 180 2.03 -17.87 -11.46
C TYR A 180 2.46 -19.35 -11.57
N GLU A 181 3.77 -19.63 -11.62
CA GLU A 181 4.32 -20.99 -11.69
C GLU A 181 3.87 -21.88 -10.51
N GLU A 182 3.57 -21.33 -9.34
CA GLU A 182 3.14 -22.10 -8.17
C GLU A 182 1.75 -22.73 -8.33
N ARG A 183 0.90 -22.22 -9.24
CA ARG A 183 -0.35 -22.94 -9.60
C ARG A 183 -0.08 -24.25 -10.33
N SER A 184 1.01 -24.33 -11.10
CA SER A 184 1.36 -25.53 -11.86
C SER A 184 2.03 -26.59 -10.99
N LYS A 185 2.74 -26.21 -9.92
CA LYS A 185 3.44 -27.16 -9.03
C LYS A 185 2.53 -27.89 -8.05
N SER A 186 1.25 -27.52 -7.98
CA SER A 186 0.23 -28.36 -7.34
C SER A 186 0.06 -29.73 -8.00
N SER A 187 0.67 -30.00 -9.17
CA SER A 187 0.85 -31.36 -9.67
C SER A 187 2.04 -32.03 -8.98
N SER A 188 1.80 -32.54 -7.77
CA SER A 188 2.72 -33.28 -6.88
C SER A 188 3.40 -34.52 -7.49
N ILE A 189 3.17 -34.82 -8.77
CA ILE A 189 3.67 -36.00 -9.46
C ILE A 189 4.98 -35.72 -10.20
N LEU A 190 5.16 -34.51 -10.78
CA LEU A 190 6.34 -34.19 -11.60
C LEU A 190 7.61 -33.91 -10.78
N ASP A 191 7.47 -33.36 -9.58
CA ASP A 191 8.63 -33.07 -8.73
C ASP A 191 9.14 -34.34 -8.01
N SER A 192 8.28 -35.33 -7.76
CA SER A 192 8.71 -36.67 -7.29
C SER A 192 9.43 -37.48 -8.37
N LEU A 193 9.12 -37.25 -9.65
CA LEU A 193 9.73 -37.97 -10.78
C LEU A 193 11.12 -37.43 -11.18
N LYS A 194 11.44 -36.17 -10.87
CA LYS A 194 12.78 -35.61 -11.12
C LYS A 194 13.88 -36.28 -10.27
N ASN A 195 13.52 -36.80 -9.10
CA ASN A 195 14.46 -37.55 -8.25
C ASN A 195 14.76 -38.97 -8.78
N PHE A 196 14.05 -39.44 -9.82
CA PHE A 196 14.23 -40.76 -10.41
C PHE A 196 14.98 -40.77 -11.75
N VAL A 197 15.39 -39.61 -12.26
CA VAL A 197 16.15 -39.52 -13.52
C VAL A 197 17.56 -39.04 -13.20
N SER A 198 18.54 -39.95 -13.30
CA SER A 198 19.96 -39.62 -13.19
C SER A 198 20.38 -38.64 -14.28
N ASP A 199 21.11 -37.59 -13.89
CA ASP A 199 21.43 -36.37 -14.65
C ASP A 199 22.37 -36.56 -15.88
N ASP A 200 22.63 -37.79 -16.33
CA ASP A 200 23.77 -38.04 -17.23
C ASP A 200 23.50 -37.78 -18.72
N ASN A 201 22.33 -37.30 -19.15
CA ASN A 201 22.03 -37.12 -20.59
C ASN A 201 21.32 -35.84 -21.03
N ILE A 202 21.41 -34.73 -20.28
CA ILE A 202 20.93 -33.43 -20.77
C ILE A 202 22.12 -32.51 -21.10
N LYS A 203 22.80 -32.77 -22.21
CA LYS A 203 23.62 -31.76 -22.89
C LYS A 203 22.70 -30.77 -23.61
N THR A 204 22.17 -29.79 -22.89
CA THR A 204 21.50 -28.63 -23.50
C THR A 204 22.49 -27.52 -23.82
N LEU A 205 22.69 -27.34 -25.12
CA LEU A 205 23.15 -26.15 -25.85
C LEU A 205 23.24 -24.87 -25.00
N LYS A 206 24.47 -24.37 -24.81
CA LYS A 206 24.73 -23.01 -24.30
C LYS A 206 24.37 -21.99 -25.39
N SER A 207 23.20 -21.37 -25.29
CA SER A 207 22.93 -20.08 -25.94
C SER A 207 23.51 -18.95 -25.07
N SER A 208 24.30 -18.07 -25.66
CA SER A 208 25.02 -16.95 -25.04
C SER A 208 24.13 -15.78 -24.59
N ASP A 209 23.00 -16.07 -23.95
CA ASP A 209 22.12 -15.10 -23.28
C ASP A 209 21.97 -15.56 -21.82
N GLU A 210 22.87 -15.15 -20.92
CA GLU A 210 22.71 -15.42 -19.49
C GLU A 210 21.47 -14.70 -18.97
N LYS A 211 20.35 -15.43 -18.92
CA LYS A 211 19.11 -15.05 -18.24
C LYS A 211 19.34 -15.22 -16.75
N TYR A 212 19.50 -14.13 -16.00
CA TYR A 212 19.48 -14.23 -14.54
C TYR A 212 18.08 -14.69 -14.12
N LYS A 213 17.98 -15.90 -13.59
CA LYS A 213 16.77 -16.43 -12.95
C LYS A 213 16.82 -16.02 -11.47
N LEU A 214 15.75 -15.39 -11.00
CA LEU A 214 15.62 -14.88 -9.64
C LEU A 214 15.78 -16.03 -8.63
N GLY A 215 16.68 -15.88 -7.64
CA GLY A 215 16.83 -16.83 -6.53
C GLY A 215 15.57 -16.86 -5.64
N SER A 216 15.41 -17.89 -4.80
CA SER A 216 14.23 -18.03 -3.93
C SER A 216 14.01 -16.83 -3.01
N SER A 217 15.08 -16.32 -2.40
CA SER A 217 15.06 -15.13 -1.54
C SER A 217 14.66 -13.86 -2.28
N ASP A 218 15.11 -13.68 -3.52
CA ASP A 218 14.80 -12.52 -4.35
C ASP A 218 13.37 -12.57 -4.88
N LYS A 219 12.85 -13.77 -5.16
CA LYS A 219 11.45 -14.01 -5.48
C LYS A 219 10.54 -13.57 -4.33
N GLU A 220 10.81 -14.06 -3.13
CA GLU A 220 10.03 -13.68 -1.94
C GLU A 220 10.13 -12.18 -1.66
N ARG A 221 11.34 -11.60 -1.76
CA ARG A 221 11.56 -10.17 -1.61
C ARG A 221 10.73 -9.36 -2.62
N LEU A 222 10.71 -9.77 -3.88
CA LEU A 222 9.93 -9.09 -4.91
C LEU A 222 8.43 -9.12 -4.57
N LEU A 223 7.88 -10.28 -4.19
CA LEU A 223 6.46 -10.38 -3.84
C LEU A 223 6.10 -9.52 -2.62
N ARG A 224 6.93 -9.56 -1.57
CA ARG A 224 6.74 -8.75 -0.36
C ARG A 224 6.79 -7.25 -0.70
N LEU A 225 7.79 -6.83 -1.47
CA LEU A 225 7.94 -5.41 -1.85
C LEU A 225 6.78 -4.93 -2.74
N ILE A 226 6.23 -5.77 -3.63
CA ILE A 226 5.05 -5.39 -4.44
C ILE A 226 3.83 -5.16 -3.54
N ASN A 227 3.57 -6.08 -2.60
CA ASN A 227 2.48 -5.91 -1.64
C ASN A 227 2.65 -4.61 -0.84
N GLN A 228 3.84 -4.41 -0.26
CA GLN A 228 4.15 -3.21 0.52
C GLN A 228 4.04 -1.93 -0.31
N GLY A 229 4.58 -1.95 -1.54
CA GLY A 229 4.53 -0.81 -2.46
C GLY A 229 3.09 -0.42 -2.81
N LEU A 230 2.24 -1.40 -3.11
CA LEU A 230 0.83 -1.16 -3.42
C LEU A 230 0.04 -0.69 -2.19
N THR A 231 0.25 -1.33 -1.03
CA THR A 231 -0.35 -0.91 0.24
C THR A 231 0.04 0.54 0.57
N ASN A 232 1.31 0.88 0.45
CA ASN A 232 1.82 2.23 0.69
C ASN A 232 1.22 3.23 -0.29
N TYR A 233 1.17 2.89 -1.58
CA TYR A 233 0.57 3.74 -2.59
C TYR A 233 -0.89 4.03 -2.24
N LEU A 234 -1.73 3.00 -2.08
CA LEU A 234 -3.17 3.15 -1.87
C LEU A 234 -3.52 3.79 -0.52
N THR A 235 -2.80 3.49 0.55
CA THR A 235 -3.03 4.14 1.86
C THR A 235 -2.73 5.64 1.84
N GLN A 236 -1.66 6.05 1.13
CA GLN A 236 -1.29 7.46 1.02
C GLN A 236 -2.32 8.30 0.25
N THR A 237 -3.04 7.70 -0.70
CA THR A 237 -4.14 8.39 -1.41
C THR A 237 -5.23 8.85 -0.45
N ARG A 238 -5.36 8.20 0.71
CA ARG A 238 -6.43 8.43 1.69
C ARG A 238 -7.84 8.31 1.08
N LYS A 239 -7.99 7.59 -0.03
CA LYS A 239 -9.29 7.26 -0.64
C LYS A 239 -9.74 5.83 -0.31
N PHE A 240 -8.83 5.02 0.21
CA PHE A 240 -9.09 3.65 0.60
C PHE A 240 -8.81 3.40 2.08
N THR A 241 -9.57 2.47 2.66
CA THR A 241 -9.21 1.78 3.90
C THR A 241 -8.58 0.46 3.49
N ILE A 242 -7.28 0.28 3.72
CA ILE A 242 -6.60 -0.97 3.39
C ILE A 242 -6.72 -1.92 4.57
N LEU A 243 -7.26 -3.11 4.32
CA LEU A 243 -7.30 -4.20 5.27
C LEU A 243 -6.13 -5.12 5.01
N ASP A 244 -5.28 -5.24 6.02
CA ASP A 244 -4.08 -6.05 5.96
C ASP A 244 -4.44 -7.55 5.98
N ARG A 245 -3.76 -8.33 5.14
CA ARG A 245 -3.88 -9.80 5.06
C ARG A 245 -2.54 -10.49 5.30
N GLU A 246 -1.49 -9.76 5.63
CA GLU A 246 -0.16 -10.27 5.99
C GLU A 246 -0.11 -10.57 7.49
N TYR A 247 -0.57 -9.64 8.34
CA TYR A 247 -0.49 -9.74 9.81
C TYR A 247 -1.73 -10.36 10.46
N VAL A 248 -2.37 -11.34 9.80
CA VAL A 248 -3.62 -11.93 10.29
C VAL A 248 -3.41 -12.64 11.63
N LYS A 249 -2.23 -13.24 11.85
CA LYS A 249 -1.92 -13.97 13.08
C LYS A 249 -1.77 -13.00 14.25
N GLU A 250 -0.97 -11.95 14.10
CA GLU A 250 -0.74 -10.94 15.14
C GLU A 250 -2.04 -10.24 15.52
N ILE A 251 -2.89 -9.95 14.52
CA ILE A 251 -4.24 -9.42 14.76
C ILE A 251 -5.11 -10.44 15.50
N ALA A 252 -5.04 -11.73 15.15
CA ALA A 252 -5.79 -12.78 15.82
C ALA A 252 -5.35 -12.97 17.28
N ASP A 253 -4.05 -12.91 17.56
CA ASP A 253 -3.48 -12.99 18.92
C ASP A 253 -3.95 -11.80 19.77
N GLU A 254 -3.96 -10.59 19.21
CA GLU A 254 -4.49 -9.41 19.90
C GLU A 254 -6.00 -9.51 20.15
N LYS A 255 -6.77 -10.02 19.18
CA LYS A 255 -8.19 -10.31 19.38
C LYS A 255 -8.39 -11.35 20.48
N LEU A 256 -7.55 -12.39 20.53
CA LEU A 256 -7.61 -13.42 21.56
C LEU A 256 -7.40 -12.81 22.96
N ASN A 257 -6.48 -11.86 23.11
CA ASN A 257 -6.30 -11.14 24.37
C ASN A 257 -7.57 -10.39 24.82
N ILE A 258 -8.30 -9.77 23.88
CA ILE A 258 -9.57 -9.11 24.17
C ILE A 258 -10.65 -10.13 24.57
N ILE A 259 -10.73 -11.25 23.83
CA ILE A 259 -11.73 -12.32 24.04
C ILE A 259 -11.53 -13.03 25.38
N GLU A 260 -10.28 -13.34 25.73
CA GLU A 260 -9.90 -13.98 27.00
C GLU A 260 -10.04 -13.04 28.20
N GLY A 261 -10.55 -11.82 27.97
CA GLY A 261 -10.87 -10.88 29.02
C GLY A 261 -9.63 -10.25 29.66
N ARG A 262 -8.46 -10.30 29.00
CA ARG A 262 -7.28 -9.54 29.44
C ARG A 262 -7.40 -8.05 29.14
N ALA A 263 -8.33 -7.66 28.27
CA ALA A 263 -8.67 -6.27 27.96
C ALA A 263 -9.95 -5.80 28.70
N PRO A 264 -10.10 -4.49 28.94
CA PRO A 264 -11.39 -3.91 29.36
C PRO A 264 -12.51 -4.22 28.34
N ALA A 265 -13.74 -4.46 28.78
CA ALA A 265 -14.89 -4.75 27.91
C ALA A 265 -15.33 -3.54 27.08
N ILE A 266 -14.91 -2.33 27.44
CA ILE A 266 -15.05 -1.21 26.51
C ILE A 266 -14.23 -1.44 25.22
N GLU A 267 -13.16 -2.24 25.27
CA GLU A 267 -12.42 -2.68 24.09
C GLU A 267 -13.09 -3.86 23.37
N MET A 268 -13.97 -4.62 24.02
CA MET A 268 -14.80 -5.62 23.34
C MET A 268 -15.73 -4.98 22.31
N ALA A 269 -16.10 -3.70 22.49
CA ALA A 269 -16.80 -2.95 21.45
C ALA A 269 -15.98 -2.81 20.15
N LYS A 270 -14.62 -2.86 20.21
CA LYS A 270 -13.77 -2.86 19.00
C LYS A 270 -13.93 -4.16 18.20
N LEU A 271 -14.13 -5.31 18.87
CA LEU A 271 -14.34 -6.62 18.21
C LEU A 271 -15.65 -6.66 17.41
N GLY A 272 -16.71 -6.03 17.93
CA GLY A 272 -18.00 -5.93 17.24
C GLY A 272 -17.96 -5.05 15.99
N ASN A 273 -16.98 -4.15 15.89
CA ASN A 273 -16.80 -3.20 14.78
C ASN A 273 -15.72 -3.64 13.79
N GLU A 274 -15.45 -4.95 13.69
CA GLU A 274 -14.57 -5.46 12.64
C GLU A 274 -15.12 -5.10 11.27
N VAL A 275 -14.26 -4.42 10.51
CA VAL A 275 -14.59 -3.91 9.19
C VAL A 275 -14.23 -4.98 8.16
N SER A 276 -15.21 -5.44 7.39
CA SER A 276 -14.97 -6.29 6.21
C SER A 276 -14.54 -5.45 5.01
N SER A 277 -13.77 -6.05 4.09
CA SER A 277 -13.44 -5.43 2.81
C SER A 277 -14.65 -5.44 1.88
N ASP A 278 -14.85 -4.35 1.14
CA ASP A 278 -15.81 -4.29 0.03
C ASP A 278 -15.22 -4.96 -1.22
N PHE A 279 -13.92 -4.72 -1.43
CA PHE A 279 -13.17 -5.29 -2.55
C PHE A 279 -11.97 -6.10 -2.09
N ILE A 280 -11.66 -7.16 -2.83
CA ILE A 280 -10.44 -7.94 -2.71
C ILE A 280 -9.56 -7.66 -3.92
N PHE A 281 -8.33 -7.24 -3.66
CA PHE A 281 -7.29 -7.09 -4.66
C PHE A 281 -6.39 -8.31 -4.64
N VAL A 282 -6.28 -8.99 -5.78
CA VAL A 282 -5.38 -10.15 -5.97
C VAL A 282 -4.45 -9.88 -7.15
N GLY A 283 -3.22 -10.34 -7.03
CA GLY A 283 -2.27 -10.23 -8.12
C GLY A 283 -1.30 -11.41 -8.19
N SER A 284 -0.73 -11.59 -9.38
CA SER A 284 0.31 -12.57 -9.64
C SER A 284 1.44 -11.96 -10.47
N VAL A 285 2.65 -12.45 -10.23
CA VAL A 285 3.86 -12.07 -10.95
C VAL A 285 4.32 -13.23 -11.82
N GLU A 286 4.76 -12.91 -13.03
CA GLU A 286 5.28 -13.84 -14.03
C GLU A 286 6.64 -13.38 -14.56
N ASP A 287 7.48 -14.35 -14.94
CA ASP A 287 8.65 -14.14 -15.80
C ASP A 287 9.62 -13.01 -15.40
N PHE A 288 9.98 -12.91 -14.11
CA PHE A 288 11.06 -12.00 -13.72
C PHE A 288 12.37 -12.39 -14.41
N THR A 289 12.86 -11.47 -15.22
CA THR A 289 13.99 -11.69 -16.11
C THR A 289 14.90 -10.48 -16.08
N VAL A 290 16.20 -10.70 -15.90
CA VAL A 290 17.23 -9.68 -16.14
C VAL A 290 18.08 -10.14 -17.32
N LYS A 291 18.15 -9.31 -18.37
CA LYS A 291 18.96 -9.54 -19.57
C LYS A 291 20.08 -8.53 -19.67
N ASN A 292 21.25 -8.96 -20.12
CA ASN A 292 22.34 -8.07 -20.50
C ASN A 292 22.08 -7.47 -21.89
N LYS A 293 22.26 -6.17 -22.05
CA LYS A 293 22.19 -5.44 -23.31
C LYS A 293 23.48 -4.67 -23.50
N VAL A 294 24.33 -5.19 -24.39
CA VAL A 294 25.54 -4.50 -24.82
C VAL A 294 25.18 -3.51 -25.92
N ILE A 295 25.47 -2.23 -25.70
CA ILE A 295 25.32 -1.16 -26.69
C ILE A 295 26.71 -0.79 -27.18
N LYS A 296 27.02 -1.13 -28.44
CA LYS A 296 28.27 -0.73 -29.08
C LYS A 296 28.17 0.70 -29.61
N ILE A 297 29.08 1.57 -29.18
CA ILE A 297 29.19 2.94 -29.70
C ILE A 297 29.91 2.87 -31.05
N GLN A 298 29.16 3.03 -32.13
CA GLN A 298 29.66 2.94 -33.51
C GLN A 298 30.82 3.91 -33.82
N SER A 299 30.92 5.03 -33.09
CA SER A 299 31.96 6.04 -33.30
C SER A 299 33.25 5.83 -32.52
N SER A 300 33.31 4.89 -31.58
CA SER A 300 34.49 4.74 -30.71
C SER A 300 34.84 3.30 -30.33
N ASP A 301 34.20 2.29 -30.94
CA ASP A 301 34.30 0.86 -30.59
C ASP A 301 34.14 0.55 -29.08
N LYS A 302 33.59 1.49 -28.31
CA LYS A 302 33.35 1.31 -26.87
C LYS A 302 32.04 0.57 -26.67
N GLU A 303 32.07 -0.43 -25.82
CA GLU A 303 30.88 -1.17 -25.41
C GLU A 303 30.35 -0.62 -24.09
N ILE A 304 29.05 -0.33 -24.04
CA ILE A 304 28.33 0.01 -22.82
C ILE A 304 27.39 -1.14 -22.52
N SER A 305 27.69 -1.91 -21.49
CA SER A 305 26.76 -2.91 -20.96
C SER A 305 25.68 -2.23 -20.13
N ARG A 306 24.41 -2.59 -20.34
CA ARG A 306 23.27 -2.24 -19.50
C ARG A 306 22.45 -3.47 -19.21
N LYS A 307 21.83 -3.55 -18.04
CA LYS A 307 20.87 -4.61 -17.73
C LYS A 307 19.45 -4.14 -18.00
N ILE A 308 18.60 -5.01 -18.54
CA ILE A 308 17.17 -4.78 -18.68
C ILE A 308 16.47 -5.78 -17.80
N GLY A 309 15.86 -5.29 -16.72
CA GLY A 309 14.97 -6.05 -15.87
C GLY A 309 13.53 -5.95 -16.39
N SER A 310 12.80 -7.05 -16.35
CA SER A 310 11.37 -7.05 -16.62
C SER A 310 10.64 -8.18 -15.92
N PHE A 311 9.38 -7.95 -15.54
CA PHE A 311 8.44 -8.98 -15.13
C PHE A 311 7.03 -8.64 -15.62
N TYR A 312 6.17 -9.64 -15.71
CA TYR A 312 4.75 -9.43 -15.96
C TYR A 312 3.98 -9.48 -14.65
N VAL A 313 3.01 -8.60 -14.51
CA VAL A 313 2.11 -8.56 -13.36
C VAL A 313 0.69 -8.56 -13.86
N THR A 314 -0.10 -9.46 -13.30
CA THR A 314 -1.53 -9.58 -13.60
C THR A 314 -2.27 -9.32 -12.30
N TYR A 315 -3.33 -8.53 -12.33
CA TYR A 315 -4.15 -8.30 -11.15
C TYR A 315 -5.64 -8.33 -11.45
N ARG A 316 -6.43 -8.49 -10.39
CA ARG A 316 -7.90 -8.42 -10.41
C ARG A 316 -8.40 -7.73 -9.16
N LEU A 317 -9.40 -6.88 -9.31
CA LEU A 317 -10.19 -6.28 -8.24
C LEU A 317 -11.56 -6.97 -8.23
N LEU A 318 -11.88 -7.66 -7.14
CA LEU A 318 -13.11 -8.42 -6.98
C LEU A 318 -14.02 -7.74 -5.97
N ASP A 319 -15.30 -7.63 -6.28
CA ASP A 319 -16.34 -7.27 -5.31
C ASP A 319 -16.63 -8.48 -4.41
N VAL A 320 -16.57 -8.29 -3.09
CA VAL A 320 -16.69 -9.39 -2.11
C VAL A 320 -18.11 -9.93 -2.03
N ALA A 321 -19.11 -9.07 -2.19
CA ALA A 321 -20.52 -9.45 -2.05
C ALA A 321 -21.01 -10.24 -3.27
N THR A 322 -20.62 -9.82 -4.46
CA THR A 322 -21.11 -10.37 -5.74
C THR A 322 -20.13 -11.36 -6.39
N LYS A 323 -18.86 -11.39 -5.95
CA LYS A 323 -17.75 -12.13 -6.56
C LYS A 323 -17.43 -11.70 -7.99
N GLN A 324 -17.94 -10.56 -8.44
CA GLN A 324 -17.68 -10.01 -9.77
C GLN A 324 -16.27 -9.41 -9.85
N ILE A 325 -15.59 -9.63 -10.97
CA ILE A 325 -14.34 -8.94 -11.29
C ILE A 325 -14.71 -7.57 -11.85
N GLN A 326 -14.47 -6.52 -11.05
CA GLN A 326 -14.77 -5.14 -11.44
C GLN A 326 -13.68 -4.56 -12.35
N ASN A 327 -12.43 -4.96 -12.10
CA ASN A 327 -11.30 -4.52 -12.90
C ASN A 327 -10.24 -5.62 -12.95
N ALA A 328 -9.59 -5.79 -14.10
CA ALA A 328 -8.45 -6.68 -14.26
C ALA A 328 -7.56 -6.20 -15.39
N ASN A 329 -6.24 -6.28 -15.20
CA ASN A 329 -5.28 -5.92 -16.22
C ASN A 329 -4.00 -6.74 -16.10
N ASN A 330 -3.19 -6.70 -17.16
CA ASN A 330 -1.82 -7.22 -17.17
C ASN A 330 -0.84 -6.15 -17.62
N TYR A 331 0.34 -6.11 -16.99
CA TYR A 331 1.38 -5.16 -17.33
C TYR A 331 2.72 -5.84 -17.44
N LYS A 332 3.49 -5.44 -18.45
CA LYS A 332 4.92 -5.72 -18.53
C LYS A 332 5.70 -4.59 -17.92
N ILE A 333 6.22 -4.81 -16.73
CA ILE A 333 7.07 -3.85 -16.05
C ILE A 333 8.49 -4.02 -16.57
N THR A 334 9.11 -2.92 -17.02
CA THR A 334 10.49 -2.95 -17.49
C THR A 334 11.25 -1.68 -17.09
N ALA A 335 12.53 -1.86 -16.75
CA ALA A 335 13.47 -0.80 -16.45
C ALA A 335 14.89 -1.19 -16.90
N THR A 336 15.70 -0.18 -17.17
CA THR A 336 17.10 -0.35 -17.59
C THR A 336 18.03 0.11 -16.48
N PHE A 337 19.02 -0.71 -16.16
CA PHE A 337 19.93 -0.54 -15.04
C PHE A 337 21.38 -0.46 -15.52
N LYS A 338 22.18 0.35 -14.81
CA LYS A 338 23.64 0.35 -14.92
C LYS A 338 24.29 -0.52 -13.85
N SER A 339 23.61 -0.65 -12.70
CA SER A 339 24.03 -1.44 -11.55
C SER A 339 23.64 -2.90 -11.74
N ASP A 340 24.41 -3.75 -11.07
CA ASP A 340 24.22 -5.19 -11.02
C ASP A 340 23.54 -5.65 -9.72
N ASP A 341 23.27 -4.72 -8.80
CA ASP A 341 22.65 -5.02 -7.51
C ASP A 341 21.20 -5.50 -7.70
N PRO A 342 20.87 -6.76 -7.34
CA PRO A 342 19.51 -7.27 -7.40
C PRO A 342 18.51 -6.44 -6.59
N ILE A 343 18.94 -5.81 -5.48
CA ILE A 343 18.06 -5.01 -4.63
C ILE A 343 17.59 -3.76 -5.36
N GLU A 344 18.52 -3.00 -5.94
CA GLU A 344 18.22 -1.81 -6.74
C GLU A 344 17.32 -2.15 -7.94
N ILE A 345 17.60 -3.26 -8.62
CA ILE A 345 16.82 -3.73 -9.76
C ILE A 345 15.38 -4.05 -9.34
N ILE A 346 15.21 -4.85 -8.28
CA ILE A 346 13.90 -5.26 -7.78
C ILE A 346 13.12 -4.03 -7.30
N THR A 347 13.69 -3.23 -6.40
CA THR A 347 13.01 -2.06 -5.81
C THR A 347 12.52 -1.09 -6.88
N THR A 348 13.36 -0.74 -7.86
CA THR A 348 12.97 0.16 -8.94
C THR A 348 11.84 -0.40 -9.81
N LEU A 349 11.88 -1.71 -10.14
CA LEU A 349 10.80 -2.33 -10.91
C LEU A 349 9.51 -2.39 -10.09
N VAL A 350 9.60 -2.69 -8.80
CA VAL A 350 8.47 -2.73 -7.88
C VAL A 350 7.81 -1.36 -7.72
N ASP A 351 8.60 -0.30 -7.51
CA ASP A 351 8.09 1.06 -7.39
C ASP A 351 7.32 1.47 -8.66
N LYS A 352 7.86 1.10 -9.83
CA LYS A 352 7.20 1.33 -11.11
C LYS A 352 5.89 0.54 -11.21
N ALA A 353 5.87 -0.72 -10.79
CA ALA A 353 4.67 -1.56 -10.79
C ALA A 353 3.59 -1.01 -9.86
N ALA A 354 3.97 -0.69 -8.62
CA ALA A 354 3.07 -0.13 -7.61
C ALA A 354 2.47 1.21 -8.05
N LYS A 355 3.26 2.08 -8.69
CA LYS A 355 2.76 3.34 -9.24
C LYS A 355 1.73 3.11 -10.34
N ILE A 356 2.04 2.29 -11.35
CA ILE A 356 1.12 2.03 -12.47
C ILE A 356 -0.20 1.41 -11.99
N ILE A 357 -0.10 0.32 -11.22
CA ILE A 357 -1.29 -0.41 -10.72
C ILE A 357 -2.09 0.47 -9.75
N GLY A 358 -1.39 1.16 -8.84
CA GLY A 358 -2.00 2.04 -7.85
C GLY A 358 -2.75 3.20 -8.51
N GLU A 359 -2.15 3.85 -9.51
CA GLU A 359 -2.79 4.90 -10.30
C GLU A 359 -4.05 4.37 -10.98
N GLU A 360 -3.99 3.23 -11.67
CA GLU A 360 -5.14 2.67 -12.39
C GLU A 360 -6.33 2.37 -11.46
N ILE A 361 -6.08 1.73 -10.31
CA ILE A 361 -7.11 1.45 -9.30
C ILE A 361 -7.71 2.75 -8.76
N LEU A 362 -6.84 3.70 -8.42
CA LEU A 362 -7.25 4.97 -7.83
C LEU A 362 -8.10 5.79 -8.81
N PHE A 363 -7.65 5.97 -10.04
CA PHE A 363 -8.40 6.76 -11.04
C PHE A 363 -9.70 6.09 -11.48
N THR A 364 -9.78 4.76 -11.41
CA THR A 364 -11.02 4.02 -11.69
C THR A 364 -12.04 4.20 -10.56
N ALA A 365 -11.61 4.12 -9.30
CA ALA A 365 -12.52 4.17 -8.16
C ALA A 365 -12.80 5.59 -7.63
N HIS A 366 -11.79 6.46 -7.62
CA HIS A 366 -11.80 7.80 -7.02
C HIS A 366 -11.01 8.79 -7.88
N PRO A 367 -11.65 9.41 -8.91
CA PRO A 367 -10.97 10.39 -9.74
C PRO A 367 -10.43 11.55 -8.89
N VAL A 368 -9.32 12.15 -9.34
CA VAL A 368 -8.73 13.28 -8.63
C VAL A 368 -9.58 14.51 -8.90
N ILE A 369 -10.14 15.08 -7.84
CA ILE A 369 -11.03 16.23 -7.89
C ILE A 369 -10.28 17.50 -7.45
N VAL A 370 -10.62 18.62 -8.07
CA VAL A 370 -10.25 19.95 -7.56
C VAL A 370 -11.17 20.31 -6.41
N GLU A 371 -10.60 20.47 -5.22
CA GLU A 371 -11.32 20.78 -3.99
C GLU A 371 -11.50 22.30 -3.79
N LYS A 372 -10.55 23.08 -4.31
CA LYS A 372 -10.56 24.54 -4.21
C LYS A 372 -9.78 25.18 -5.35
N TYR A 373 -10.21 26.36 -5.77
CA TYR A 373 -9.47 27.26 -6.64
C TYR A 373 -9.31 28.63 -5.95
N ASN A 374 -8.08 29.16 -5.92
CA ASN A 374 -7.81 30.50 -5.40
C ASN A 374 -6.52 31.07 -6.01
N ASN A 375 -6.55 32.32 -6.48
CA ASN A 375 -5.38 33.02 -7.04
C ASN A 375 -4.62 32.17 -8.08
N ASP A 376 -5.33 31.62 -9.07
CA ASP A 376 -4.78 30.73 -10.11
C ASP A 376 -4.14 29.43 -9.60
N ILE A 377 -4.40 29.05 -8.36
CA ILE A 377 -3.93 27.79 -7.77
C ILE A 377 -5.11 26.86 -7.57
N LEU A 378 -5.02 25.70 -8.20
CA LEU A 378 -5.92 24.57 -7.99
C LEU A 378 -5.39 23.73 -6.82
N ILE A 379 -6.24 23.45 -5.85
CA ILE A 379 -5.95 22.53 -4.75
C ILE A 379 -6.63 21.21 -5.07
N LEU A 380 -5.83 20.16 -5.23
CA LEU A 380 -6.30 18.81 -5.51
C LEU A 380 -6.42 18.04 -4.19
N GLY A 381 -7.52 17.28 -4.05
CA GLY A 381 -7.83 16.51 -2.84
C GLY A 381 -7.00 15.24 -2.65
N GLN A 382 -5.84 15.16 -3.31
CA GLN A 382 -4.94 14.01 -3.29
C GLN A 382 -3.46 14.47 -3.38
N GLY A 383 -2.54 13.64 -2.88
CA GLY A 383 -1.14 13.99 -2.67
C GLY A 383 -0.26 12.77 -2.39
N GLY A 384 0.85 12.95 -1.68
CA GLY A 384 1.80 11.88 -1.34
C GLY A 384 2.54 11.39 -2.58
N ASN A 385 2.67 10.07 -2.73
CA ASN A 385 3.40 9.45 -3.86
C ASN A 385 2.63 9.44 -5.18
N GLN A 386 1.39 9.95 -5.21
CA GLN A 386 0.60 10.03 -6.43
C GLN A 386 1.16 11.07 -7.42
N PHE A 387 1.58 12.22 -6.90
CA PHE A 387 2.05 13.34 -7.73
C PHE A 387 3.52 13.61 -7.49
N THR A 388 4.23 13.95 -8.55
CA THR A 388 5.56 14.55 -8.48
C THR A 388 5.44 16.02 -8.90
N LYS A 389 6.22 16.89 -8.24
CA LYS A 389 6.31 18.28 -8.68
C LYS A 389 6.81 18.32 -10.12
N GLY A 390 6.11 19.06 -10.98
CA GLY A 390 6.37 19.16 -12.41
C GLY A 390 5.57 18.19 -13.27
N ASP A 391 4.80 17.28 -12.68
CA ASP A 391 3.90 16.41 -13.45
C ASP A 391 2.80 17.26 -14.10
N SER A 392 2.50 16.96 -15.37
CA SER A 392 1.43 17.60 -16.13
C SER A 392 0.19 16.70 -16.18
N TYR A 393 -0.97 17.31 -15.97
CA TYR A 393 -2.28 16.68 -16.00
C TYR A 393 -3.24 17.47 -16.89
N GLU A 394 -4.29 16.80 -17.38
CA GLU A 394 -5.38 17.42 -18.11
C GLU A 394 -6.54 17.68 -17.13
N LEU A 395 -7.13 18.88 -17.23
CA LEU A 395 -8.24 19.31 -16.39
C LEU A 395 -9.55 19.26 -17.19
N TYR A 396 -10.56 18.65 -16.59
CA TYR A 396 -11.88 18.48 -17.18
C TYR A 396 -12.98 19.01 -16.27
N GLU A 397 -14.02 19.57 -16.87
CA GLU A 397 -15.30 19.85 -16.22
C GLU A 397 -16.25 18.66 -16.42
N LYS A 398 -16.85 18.19 -15.33
CA LYS A 398 -17.79 17.09 -15.29
C LYS A 398 -19.21 17.59 -15.55
N GLY A 399 -19.80 17.16 -16.65
CA GLY A 399 -21.19 17.40 -17.02
C GLY A 399 -22.12 16.24 -16.68
N ASP A 400 -23.14 16.05 -17.52
CA ASP A 400 -24.21 15.07 -17.32
C ASP A 400 -23.71 13.62 -17.26
N LYS A 401 -24.45 12.77 -16.56
CA LYS A 401 -24.14 11.32 -16.50
C LYS A 401 -24.40 10.69 -17.85
N ILE A 402 -23.48 9.84 -18.29
CA ILE A 402 -23.63 9.01 -19.46
C ILE A 402 -24.16 7.65 -19.01
N ILE A 403 -25.28 7.23 -19.58
CA ILE A 403 -25.92 5.95 -19.31
C ILE A 403 -25.76 5.08 -20.56
N ASP A 404 -25.25 3.87 -20.38
CA ASP A 404 -25.16 2.90 -21.47
C ASP A 404 -26.56 2.46 -21.90
N SER A 405 -26.84 2.52 -23.20
CA SER A 405 -28.18 2.22 -23.74
C SER A 405 -28.57 0.74 -23.64
N TYR A 406 -27.60 -0.16 -23.48
CA TYR A 406 -27.82 -1.60 -23.44
C TYR A 406 -27.91 -2.11 -22.00
N THR A 407 -27.01 -1.68 -21.11
CA THR A 407 -26.98 -2.13 -19.71
C THR A 407 -27.77 -1.21 -18.76
N ASN A 408 -28.12 0.01 -19.19
CA ASN A 408 -28.65 1.08 -18.33
C ASN A 408 -27.73 1.45 -17.15
N GLU A 409 -26.45 1.08 -17.22
CA GLU A 409 -25.47 1.42 -16.20
C GLU A 409 -24.91 2.83 -16.48
N ALA A 410 -24.63 3.57 -15.41
CA ALA A 410 -23.92 4.83 -15.52
C ALA A 410 -22.43 4.54 -15.79
N ILE A 411 -21.98 4.80 -17.02
CA ILE A 411 -20.60 4.53 -17.46
C ILE A 411 -19.65 5.69 -17.19
N GLY A 412 -20.18 6.86 -16.83
CA GLY A 412 -19.38 8.02 -16.48
C GLY A 412 -20.17 9.31 -16.58
N ASN A 413 -19.44 10.39 -16.85
CA ASN A 413 -20.00 11.71 -17.10
C ASN A 413 -19.39 12.28 -18.36
N VAL A 414 -20.09 13.22 -19.00
CA VAL A 414 -19.51 14.05 -20.05
C VAL A 414 -18.34 14.83 -19.45
N GLU A 415 -17.19 14.82 -20.12
CA GLU A 415 -15.98 15.49 -19.67
C GLU A 415 -15.57 16.55 -20.70
N ASN A 416 -15.64 17.82 -20.31
CA ASN A 416 -15.25 18.95 -21.16
C ASN A 416 -13.82 19.36 -20.80
N PHE A 417 -12.90 19.28 -21.77
CA PHE A 417 -11.50 19.67 -21.56
C PHE A 417 -11.36 21.18 -21.36
N LEU A 418 -10.69 21.58 -20.28
CA LEU A 418 -10.46 22.99 -19.94
C LEU A 418 -9.02 23.45 -20.18
N GLY A 419 -8.06 22.53 -20.10
CA GLY A 419 -6.64 22.88 -20.21
C GLY A 419 -5.72 21.88 -19.54
N LYS A 420 -4.43 22.19 -19.54
CA LYS A 420 -3.39 21.43 -18.83
C LYS A 420 -2.94 22.19 -17.59
N VAL A 421 -2.62 21.41 -16.57
CA VAL A 421 -2.16 21.91 -15.28
C VAL A 421 -0.88 21.19 -14.88
N GLU A 422 0.06 21.91 -14.26
CA GLU A 422 1.30 21.37 -13.73
C GLU A 422 1.28 21.41 -12.20
N ILE A 423 1.72 20.31 -11.58
CA ILE A 423 1.83 20.20 -10.13
C ILE A 423 2.98 21.08 -9.62
N THR A 424 2.67 22.11 -8.84
CA THR A 424 3.66 23.04 -8.26
C THR A 424 4.16 22.60 -6.90
N GLN A 425 3.31 21.96 -6.11
CA GLN A 425 3.64 21.50 -4.76
C GLN A 425 2.85 20.23 -4.42
N VAL A 426 3.52 19.28 -3.78
CA VAL A 426 2.90 18.06 -3.26
C VAL A 426 3.07 18.02 -1.76
N ARG A 427 1.98 17.79 -1.04
CA ARG A 427 1.96 17.45 0.39
C ARG A 427 1.40 16.05 0.55
N SER A 428 1.42 15.51 1.76
CA SER A 428 0.97 14.14 2.04
C SER A 428 -0.52 13.89 1.75
N ASN A 429 -1.37 14.92 1.79
CA ASN A 429 -2.83 14.80 1.66
C ASN A 429 -3.45 15.69 0.59
N LEU A 430 -2.69 16.62 0.03
CA LEU A 430 -3.15 17.57 -0.98
C LEU A 430 -1.99 17.96 -1.87
N SER A 431 -2.31 18.38 -3.08
CA SER A 431 -1.35 18.95 -4.01
C SER A 431 -1.89 20.25 -4.58
N GLN A 432 -0.98 21.07 -5.07
CA GLN A 432 -1.29 22.32 -5.73
C GLN A 432 -0.86 22.22 -7.18
N ALA A 433 -1.72 22.71 -8.06
CA ALA A 433 -1.47 22.78 -9.49
C ALA A 433 -1.75 24.18 -10.02
N LYS A 434 -1.10 24.53 -11.12
CA LYS A 434 -1.34 25.76 -11.88
C LYS A 434 -1.57 25.43 -13.34
N PHE A 435 -2.37 26.25 -14.03
CA PHE A 435 -2.53 26.14 -15.47
C PHE A 435 -1.21 26.37 -16.21
N THR A 436 -0.96 25.54 -17.21
CA THR A 436 0.15 25.68 -18.17
C THR A 436 -0.36 25.93 -19.58
N GLU A 437 -1.50 25.33 -19.94
CA GLU A 437 -2.18 25.53 -21.22
C GLU A 437 -3.69 25.64 -20.98
N GLY A 438 -4.37 26.56 -21.67
CA GLY A 438 -5.74 26.93 -21.35
C GLY A 438 -5.79 27.84 -20.12
N ALA A 439 -6.57 28.91 -20.20
CA ALA A 439 -6.80 29.81 -19.08
C ALA A 439 -8.31 29.94 -18.91
N PHE A 440 -8.84 29.23 -17.92
CA PHE A 440 -10.24 29.33 -17.53
C PHE A 440 -10.29 29.90 -16.12
N ASP A 441 -10.84 31.10 -15.98
CA ASP A 441 -11.00 31.74 -14.68
C ASP A 441 -12.16 31.06 -13.94
N MET A 442 -11.81 30.24 -12.94
CA MET A 442 -12.78 29.56 -12.07
C MET A 442 -13.16 30.41 -10.85
N SER A 443 -12.76 31.69 -10.78
CA SER A 443 -13.00 32.53 -9.61
C SER A 443 -14.50 32.79 -9.37
N ILE A 444 -15.31 32.73 -10.43
CA ILE A 444 -16.76 32.90 -10.37
C ILE A 444 -17.41 31.56 -10.72
N GLY A 445 -18.14 30.96 -9.76
CA GLY A 445 -18.89 29.73 -10.01
C GLY A 445 -18.12 28.42 -9.85
N PHE A 446 -16.99 28.40 -9.12
CA PHE A 446 -16.35 27.14 -8.74
C PHE A 446 -17.26 26.29 -7.84
N ILE A 447 -17.58 25.08 -8.29
CA ILE A 447 -18.31 24.07 -7.51
C ILE A 447 -17.34 22.92 -7.18
N PRO A 448 -17.03 22.68 -5.89
CA PRO A 448 -16.23 21.53 -5.48
C PRO A 448 -16.85 20.22 -5.99
N GLY A 449 -16.04 19.34 -6.56
CA GLY A 449 -16.53 18.05 -7.11
C GLY A 449 -16.85 18.05 -8.60
N GLN A 450 -16.98 19.23 -9.23
CA GLN A 450 -17.29 19.34 -10.67
C GLN A 450 -16.06 19.23 -11.56
N TYR A 451 -14.86 19.54 -11.05
CA TYR A 451 -13.63 19.55 -11.84
C TYR A 451 -12.73 18.38 -11.46
N ILE A 452 -12.21 17.67 -12.46
CA ILE A 452 -11.36 16.50 -12.27
C ILE A 452 -10.07 16.62 -13.07
N VAL A 453 -8.98 16.03 -12.58
CA VAL A 453 -7.73 15.91 -13.32
C VAL A 453 -7.48 14.46 -13.74
N ARG A 454 -7.00 14.29 -14.97
CA ARG A 454 -6.61 12.99 -15.52
C ARG A 454 -5.16 13.02 -16.01
N PRO A 455 -4.43 11.90 -15.93
CA PRO A 455 -3.07 11.82 -16.44
C PRO A 455 -3.08 12.11 -17.94
N VAL A 456 -2.13 12.94 -18.40
CA VAL A 456 -1.96 13.20 -19.84
C VAL A 456 -1.61 11.86 -20.52
N LYS A 457 -2.44 11.44 -21.48
CA LYS A 457 -2.15 10.26 -22.28
C LYS A 457 -1.12 10.62 -23.35
N TYR A 458 0.14 10.33 -23.07
CA TYR A 458 1.19 10.46 -24.08
C TYR A 458 1.23 9.22 -24.98
N ASP A 459 1.33 9.44 -26.29
CA ASP A 459 1.79 8.39 -27.20
C ASP A 459 3.27 8.08 -26.90
N GLU A 460 3.51 6.93 -26.27
CA GLU A 460 4.85 6.47 -25.89
C GLU A 460 5.82 6.45 -27.08
N GLU A 461 5.33 6.15 -28.30
CA GLU A 461 6.18 6.16 -29.49
C GLU A 461 6.60 7.57 -29.88
N ALA A 462 5.66 8.52 -29.86
CA ALA A 462 5.93 9.91 -30.18
C ALA A 462 6.92 10.51 -29.18
N LEU A 463 6.74 10.24 -27.89
CA LEU A 463 7.60 10.73 -26.81
C LEU A 463 9.01 10.13 -26.91
N ARG A 464 9.13 8.84 -27.22
CA ARG A 464 10.42 8.19 -27.46
C ARG A 464 11.13 8.76 -28.69
N LYS A 465 10.41 9.05 -29.77
CA LYS A 465 10.95 9.71 -30.97
C LYS A 465 11.41 11.14 -30.66
N GLU A 466 10.67 11.88 -29.85
CA GLU A 466 11.03 13.23 -29.44
C GLU A 466 12.25 13.26 -28.51
N GLN A 467 12.27 12.40 -27.48
CA GLN A 467 13.41 12.23 -26.59
C GLN A 467 14.68 11.83 -27.38
N PHE A 468 14.53 10.97 -28.38
CA PHE A 468 15.62 10.62 -29.29
C PHE A 468 16.11 11.82 -30.10
N LYS A 469 15.21 12.66 -30.64
CA LYS A 469 15.57 13.90 -31.34
C LYS A 469 16.32 14.87 -30.41
N ILE A 470 15.83 15.08 -29.18
CA ILE A 470 16.47 15.94 -28.18
C ILE A 470 17.87 15.44 -27.84
N ASN A 471 18.01 14.14 -27.53
CA ASN A 471 19.29 13.53 -27.22
C ASN A 471 20.26 13.61 -28.42
N LYS A 472 19.78 13.38 -29.64
CA LYS A 472 20.58 13.52 -30.87
C LYS A 472 21.08 14.96 -31.04
N LYS A 473 20.24 15.98 -30.82
CA LYS A 473 20.64 17.39 -30.86
C LYS A 473 21.70 17.72 -29.81
N LYS A 474 21.53 17.25 -28.56
CA LYS A 474 22.54 17.43 -27.49
C LYS A 474 23.89 16.82 -27.86
N ILE A 475 23.90 15.62 -28.44
CA ILE A 475 25.12 14.94 -28.89
C ILE A 475 25.80 15.69 -30.04
N LEU A 476 25.03 16.19 -31.01
CA LEU A 476 25.55 17.00 -32.12
C LEU A 476 26.24 18.27 -31.61
N LYS A 477 25.56 19.02 -30.73
CA LYS A 477 26.13 20.24 -30.14
C LYS A 477 27.42 19.97 -29.37
N ALA A 478 27.43 18.92 -28.54
CA ALA A 478 28.64 18.51 -27.82
C ALA A 478 29.78 18.09 -28.76
N ARG A 479 29.46 17.54 -29.94
CA ARG A 479 30.47 17.18 -30.96
C ARG A 479 31.07 18.41 -31.63
N GLU A 480 30.25 19.39 -31.98
CA GLU A 480 30.71 20.67 -32.56
C GLU A 480 31.63 21.40 -31.58
N GLU A 481 31.25 21.49 -30.31
CA GLU A 481 32.08 22.10 -29.26
C GLU A 481 33.43 21.38 -29.12
N ARG A 482 33.43 20.05 -29.16
CA ARG A 482 34.65 19.24 -29.05
C ARG A 482 35.55 19.37 -30.29
N GLN A 483 34.97 19.56 -31.46
CA GLN A 483 35.70 19.75 -32.71
C GLN A 483 36.36 21.12 -32.75
N LYS A 484 35.65 22.19 -32.35
CA LYS A 484 36.22 23.53 -32.17
C LYS A 484 37.39 23.51 -31.19
N ALA A 485 37.22 22.88 -30.02
CA ALA A 485 38.30 22.76 -29.03
C ALA A 485 39.52 21.98 -29.56
N LEU A 486 39.32 21.00 -30.46
CA LEU A 486 40.40 20.27 -31.09
C LEU A 486 41.14 21.12 -32.13
N GLU A 487 40.41 21.89 -32.93
CA GLU A 487 40.97 22.82 -33.92
C GLU A 487 41.77 23.94 -33.25
N GLU A 488 41.23 24.55 -32.20
CA GLU A 488 41.94 25.53 -31.37
C GLU A 488 43.24 24.94 -30.80
N LYS A 489 43.18 23.70 -30.29
CA LYS A 489 44.37 23.01 -29.76
C LYS A 489 45.40 22.69 -30.84
N LYS A 490 44.98 22.38 -32.07
CA LYS A 490 45.88 22.18 -33.22
C LYS A 490 46.52 23.49 -33.63
N GLU A 491 45.77 24.58 -33.67
CA GLU A 491 46.28 25.90 -34.03
C GLU A 491 47.27 26.43 -32.98
N GLN A 492 46.95 26.28 -31.69
CA GLN A 492 47.89 26.58 -30.61
C GLN A 492 49.19 25.77 -30.73
N ARG A 493 49.11 24.49 -31.11
CA ARG A 493 50.30 23.66 -31.38
C ARG A 493 51.08 24.14 -32.60
N ARG A 494 50.42 24.59 -33.66
CA ARG A 494 51.07 25.15 -34.86
C ARG A 494 51.83 26.42 -34.52
N ILE A 495 51.17 27.37 -33.86
CA ILE A 495 51.76 28.63 -33.40
C ILE A 495 52.96 28.37 -32.47
N ALA A 496 52.81 27.44 -31.51
CA ALA A 496 53.92 27.07 -30.62
C ALA A 496 55.09 26.43 -31.37
N LYS A 497 54.83 25.64 -32.42
CA LYS A 497 55.88 25.04 -33.26
C LYS A 497 56.60 26.08 -34.11
N GLU A 498 55.87 27.02 -34.72
CA GLU A 498 56.46 28.13 -35.48
C GLU A 498 57.30 29.05 -34.60
N LYS A 499 56.83 29.36 -33.38
CA LYS A 499 57.60 30.14 -32.42
C LYS A 499 58.91 29.44 -32.04
N ARG A 500 58.87 28.14 -31.75
CA ARG A 500 60.07 27.33 -31.46
C ARG A 500 61.04 27.26 -32.64
N LEU A 501 60.55 27.25 -33.87
CA LEU A 501 61.38 27.22 -35.07
C LEU A 501 62.13 28.55 -35.23
N LYS A 502 61.43 29.68 -35.10
CA LYS A 502 62.03 31.02 -35.15
C LYS A 502 63.05 31.24 -34.03
N GLU A 503 62.76 30.77 -32.82
CA GLU A 503 63.70 30.82 -31.69
C GLU A 503 64.97 29.98 -31.99
N ARG A 504 64.84 28.84 -32.68
CA ARG A 504 65.98 28.02 -33.12
C ARG A 504 66.81 28.70 -34.20
N GLU A 505 66.17 29.26 -35.23
CA GLU A 505 66.85 30.00 -36.31
C GLU A 505 67.62 31.21 -35.76
N GLN A 506 67.05 31.94 -34.80
CA GLN A 506 67.75 33.03 -34.12
C GLN A 506 68.96 32.55 -33.31
N LEU A 507 68.88 31.38 -32.70
CA LEU A 507 69.99 30.75 -31.96
C LEU A 507 71.07 30.15 -32.87
N GLU A 508 70.73 29.74 -34.09
CA GLU A 508 71.70 29.32 -35.12
C GLU A 508 72.40 30.54 -35.71
N ASN A 509 71.67 31.56 -36.15
CA ASN A 509 72.29 32.80 -36.66
C ASN A 509 73.20 33.49 -35.62
N LYS A 510 72.89 33.39 -34.32
CA LYS A 510 73.76 33.92 -33.26
C LYS A 510 75.02 33.07 -33.09
N ARG A 511 74.91 31.74 -33.20
CA ARG A 511 76.07 30.84 -33.15
C ARG A 511 76.97 31.00 -34.38
N ASP A 512 76.40 31.22 -35.56
CA ASP A 512 77.18 31.45 -36.78
C ASP A 512 77.90 32.81 -36.74
N ALA A 513 77.23 33.86 -36.22
CA ALA A 513 77.87 35.16 -35.97
C ALA A 513 79.00 35.08 -34.93
N ASP A 514 78.84 34.27 -33.88
CA ASP A 514 79.88 34.04 -32.86
C ASP A 514 81.06 33.21 -33.39
N VAL A 515 80.91 32.45 -34.50
CA VAL A 515 81.97 31.66 -35.14
C VAL A 515 82.79 32.49 -36.14
N ASP A 516 82.15 33.45 -36.83
CA ASP A 516 82.83 34.38 -37.74
C ASP A 516 83.69 35.41 -36.98
N ASP A 517 83.39 35.73 -35.72
CA ASP A 517 84.22 36.61 -34.87
C ASP A 517 85.47 35.91 -34.27
N ILE A 518 85.67 34.61 -34.52
CA ILE A 518 86.79 33.81 -33.98
C ILE A 518 87.86 33.43 -35.04
N PHE A 519 87.62 33.74 -36.32
CA PHE A 519 88.62 33.63 -37.40
C PHE A 519 89.19 35.00 -37.79
#